data_AF-A0A6C0IGD2-F1
#
_entry.id   AF-A0A6C0IGD2-F1
#
_cell.length_a   1.000
_cell.length_b   1.000
_cell.length_c   1.000
_cell.angle_alpha   90.00
_cell.angle_beta   90.00
_cell.angle_gamma   90.00
#
_symmetry.space_group_name_H-M   'P 1'
#
loop_
_entity.id
_entity.type
_entity.pdbx_description
1 polymer ?
#
loop_
_entity_poly.entity_id
_entity_poly.type
_entity_poly.pdbx_seq_one_letter_code
_entity_poly.pdbx_strand_id
1 'polypeptide(L)'
;MIPIRVVFKNNDDKLLKIDELIEAKRQMLQDKQKSIGKIAKQNKFLEDVKNDYTNYNNIITKQKHEQIQALELIHKYINDLKSTEQISTQNIEDAKNDQLKIMNEIQSIKQNLEGIVNSNIS
;
A
#
# COMPACT_ATOMS: atom_id res chain seq x y z
N MET A 1 28.80 -39.80 -3.72
CA MET A 1 28.07 -40.75 -4.61
C MET A 1 28.74 -40.68 -5.98
N ILE A 2 29.34 -41.78 -6.42
CA ILE A 2 30.19 -41.85 -7.63
C ILE A 2 29.29 -41.84 -8.88
N PRO A 3 29.61 -41.11 -9.96
CA PRO A 3 28.83 -41.20 -11.19
C PRO A 3 29.04 -42.59 -11.79
N ILE A 4 27.96 -43.37 -11.87
CA ILE A 4 27.95 -44.66 -12.55
C ILE A 4 28.30 -44.38 -14.01
N ARG A 5 29.48 -44.84 -14.44
CA ARG A 5 29.92 -44.77 -15.83
C ARG A 5 28.95 -45.58 -16.67
N VAL A 6 28.05 -44.89 -17.37
CA VAL A 6 27.09 -45.54 -18.27
C VAL A 6 27.86 -46.10 -19.46
N VAL A 7 28.11 -47.40 -19.45
CA VAL A 7 28.65 -48.13 -20.61
C VAL A 7 27.47 -48.45 -21.53
N PHE A 8 27.46 -47.87 -22.72
CA PHE A 8 26.43 -48.11 -23.73
C PHE A 8 26.83 -49.32 -24.58
N LYS A 9 25.96 -50.34 -24.67
CA LYS A 9 26.26 -51.58 -25.39
C LYS A 9 26.13 -51.42 -26.90
N ASN A 10 25.16 -50.62 -27.38
CA ASN A 10 24.95 -50.29 -28.79
C ASN A 10 24.44 -48.84 -28.98
N ASN A 11 24.44 -48.34 -30.23
CA ASN A 11 23.95 -46.99 -30.55
C ASN A 11 22.45 -46.81 -30.26
N ASP A 12 21.67 -47.89 -30.32
CA ASP A 12 20.23 -47.87 -30.01
C ASP A 12 19.97 -47.58 -28.52
N ASP A 13 20.79 -48.11 -27.60
CA ASP A 13 20.69 -47.82 -26.16
C ASP A 13 21.01 -46.34 -25.84
N LYS A 14 21.86 -45.71 -26.66
CA LYS A 14 22.15 -44.26 -26.55
C LYS A 14 20.96 -43.45 -27.03
N LEU A 15 20.38 -43.84 -28.17
CA LEU A 15 19.21 -43.17 -28.73
C LEU A 15 18.04 -43.20 -27.75
N LEU A 16 17.75 -44.37 -27.18
CA LEU A 16 16.64 -44.57 -26.25
C LEU A 16 16.80 -43.72 -24.97
N LYS A 17 18.02 -43.62 -24.44
CA LYS A 17 18.32 -42.72 -23.31
C LYS A 17 18.24 -41.23 -23.67
N ILE A 18 18.60 -40.85 -24.88
CA ILE A 18 18.46 -39.47 -25.35
C ILE A 18 16.98 -39.12 -25.45
N ASP A 19 16.14 -40.02 -25.97
CA ASP A 19 14.70 -39.82 -26.06
C ASP A 19 14.05 -39.68 -24.68
N GLU A 20 14.42 -40.54 -23.73
CA GLU A 20 13.98 -40.40 -22.32
C GLU A 20 14.36 -39.04 -21.71
N LEU A 21 15.58 -38.56 -21.96
CA LEU A 21 16.04 -37.26 -21.49
C LEU A 21 15.31 -36.10 -22.18
N ILE A 22 14.97 -36.23 -23.46
CA ILE A 22 14.20 -35.24 -24.20
C ILE A 22 12.80 -35.13 -23.61
N GLU A 23 12.12 -36.26 -23.36
CA GLU A 23 10.79 -36.27 -22.75
C GLU A 23 10.81 -35.71 -21.32
N ALA A 24 11.79 -36.09 -20.50
CA ALA A 24 11.95 -35.52 -19.16
C ALA A 24 12.16 -34.00 -19.19
N LYS A 25 12.96 -33.49 -20.14
CA LYS A 25 13.16 -32.04 -20.33
C LYS A 25 11.88 -31.35 -20.82
N ARG A 26 11.13 -31.95 -21.74
CA ARG A 26 9.84 -31.41 -22.21
C ARG A 26 8.86 -31.28 -21.05
N GLN A 27 8.73 -32.31 -20.23
CA GLN A 27 7.87 -32.28 -19.05
C GLN A 27 8.29 -31.19 -18.07
N MET A 28 9.60 -31.10 -17.76
CA MET A 28 10.15 -30.06 -16.90
C MET A 28 9.85 -28.63 -17.42
N LEU A 29 9.95 -28.40 -18.73
CA LEU A 29 9.64 -27.11 -19.33
C LEU A 29 8.15 -26.76 -19.22
N GLN A 30 7.26 -27.73 -19.46
CA GLN A 30 5.82 -27.55 -19.29
C GLN A 30 5.45 -27.21 -17.84
N ASP A 31 6.06 -27.89 -16.87
CA ASP A 31 5.80 -27.63 -15.45
C ASP A 31 6.35 -26.27 -15.00
N LYS A 32 7.51 -25.85 -15.51
CA LYS A 32 8.03 -24.50 -15.32
C LYS A 32 7.09 -23.45 -15.92
N GLN A 33 6.57 -23.66 -17.12
CA GLN A 33 5.62 -22.73 -17.74
C GLN A 33 4.35 -22.57 -16.91
N LYS A 34 3.79 -23.67 -16.39
CA LYS A 34 2.66 -23.63 -15.45
C LYS A 34 2.99 -22.86 -14.17
N SER A 35 4.18 -23.08 -13.60
CA SER A 35 4.65 -22.39 -12.41
C SER A 35 4.78 -20.87 -12.64
N ILE A 36 5.41 -20.47 -13.74
CA ILE A 36 5.52 -19.04 -14.13
C ILE A 36 4.14 -18.42 -14.29
N GLY A 37 3.19 -19.13 -14.93
CA GLY A 37 1.81 -18.65 -15.06
C GLY A 37 1.12 -18.44 -13.70
N LYS A 38 1.39 -19.29 -12.71
CA LYS A 38 0.87 -19.10 -11.33
C LYS A 38 1.50 -17.89 -10.65
N ILE A 39 2.82 -17.75 -10.74
CA ILE A 39 3.55 -16.61 -10.16
C ILE A 39 3.09 -15.30 -10.80
N ALA A 40 2.90 -15.26 -12.11
CA ALA A 40 2.40 -14.07 -12.80
C ALA A 40 1.01 -13.65 -12.29
N LYS A 41 0.10 -14.61 -12.07
CA LYS A 41 -1.22 -14.33 -11.48
C LYS A 41 -1.11 -13.81 -10.05
N GLN A 42 -0.24 -14.39 -9.22
CA GLN A 42 0.00 -13.92 -7.86
C GLN A 42 0.58 -12.50 -7.85
N ASN A 43 1.54 -12.21 -8.72
CA ASN A 43 2.11 -10.87 -8.86
C ASN A 43 1.06 -9.85 -9.29
N LYS A 44 0.19 -10.21 -10.25
CA LYS A 44 -0.91 -9.34 -10.67
C LYS A 44 -1.87 -9.06 -9.51
N PHE A 45 -2.24 -10.09 -8.75
CA PHE A 45 -3.07 -9.93 -7.56
C PHE A 45 -2.42 -9.01 -6.51
N LEU A 46 -1.13 -9.19 -6.23
CA LEU A 46 -0.40 -8.34 -5.28
C LEU A 46 -0.33 -6.88 -5.76
N GLU A 47 -0.14 -6.66 -7.06
CA GLU A 47 -0.15 -5.31 -7.64
C GLU A 47 -1.54 -4.66 -7.52
N ASP A 48 -2.61 -5.42 -7.77
CA ASP A 48 -3.98 -4.94 -7.63
C ASP A 48 -4.28 -4.57 -6.17
N VAL A 49 -3.91 -5.43 -5.21
CA VAL A 49 -4.03 -5.15 -3.78
C VAL A 49 -3.26 -3.88 -3.38
N LYS A 50 -2.01 -3.74 -3.83
CA LYS A 50 -1.21 -2.54 -3.58
C LYS A 50 -1.88 -1.28 -4.14
N ASN A 51 -2.45 -1.36 -5.34
CA ASN A 51 -3.17 -0.24 -5.95
C ASN A 51 -4.41 0.14 -5.13
N ASP A 52 -5.17 -0.85 -4.64
CA ASP A 52 -6.33 -0.60 -3.78
C ASP A 52 -5.95 0.11 -2.49
N TYR A 53 -4.88 -0.34 -1.81
CA TYR A 53 -4.35 0.34 -0.62
C TYR A 53 -3.90 1.77 -0.91
N THR A 54 -3.22 1.98 -2.04
CA THR A 54 -2.77 3.32 -2.47
C THR A 54 -3.96 4.25 -2.69
N ASN A 55 -4.99 3.76 -3.40
CA ASN A 55 -6.21 4.52 -3.66
C ASN A 55 -6.95 4.89 -2.37
N TYR A 56 -7.07 3.93 -1.45
CA TYR A 56 -7.72 4.15 -0.17
C TYR A 56 -6.95 5.18 0.69
N ASN A 57 -5.62 5.08 0.74
CA ASN A 57 -4.78 6.05 1.44
C ASN A 57 -4.90 7.47 0.84
N ASN A 58 -5.01 7.58 -0.48
CA ASN A 58 -5.24 8.87 -1.14
C ASN A 58 -6.60 9.47 -0.75
N ILE A 59 -7.65 8.65 -0.67
CA ILE A 59 -8.99 9.08 -0.23
C ILE A 59 -8.94 9.58 1.22
N ILE A 60 -8.33 8.82 2.13
CA ILE A 60 -8.18 9.23 3.55
C ILE A 60 -7.41 10.54 3.65
N THR A 61 -6.30 10.66 2.92
CA THR A 61 -5.47 11.87 2.92
C THR A 61 -6.29 13.08 2.49
N LYS A 62 -7.07 12.93 1.41
CA LYS A 62 -7.96 13.99 0.93
C LYS A 62 -9.01 14.38 1.97
N GLN A 63 -9.71 13.41 2.55
CA GLN A 63 -10.74 13.66 3.58
C GLN A 63 -10.17 14.37 4.81
N LYS A 64 -8.98 13.97 5.28
CA LYS A 64 -8.30 14.63 6.40
C LYS A 64 -7.89 16.07 6.05
N HIS A 65 -7.48 16.34 4.81
CA HIS A 65 -7.20 17.71 4.37
C HIS A 65 -8.47 18.57 4.33
N GLU A 66 -9.58 18.02 3.81
CA GLU A 66 -10.90 18.69 3.83
C GLU A 66 -11.36 18.96 5.28
N GLN A 67 -11.10 18.04 6.21
CA GLN A 67 -11.38 18.23 7.64
C GLN A 67 -10.57 19.39 8.24
N ILE A 68 -9.28 19.51 7.90
CA ILE A 68 -8.44 20.64 8.32
C ILE A 68 -9.02 21.96 7.78
N GLN A 69 -9.39 22.02 6.50
CA GLN A 69 -9.97 23.23 5.90
C GLN A 69 -11.28 23.65 6.60
N ALA A 70 -12.14 22.68 6.92
CA ALA A 70 -13.38 22.95 7.66
C ALA A 70 -13.10 23.50 9.06
N LEU A 71 -12.12 22.94 9.77
CA LEU A 71 -11.69 23.41 11.09
C LEU A 71 -11.08 24.81 11.03
N GLU A 72 -10.28 25.11 10.01
CA GLU A 72 -9.73 26.46 9.78
C GLU A 72 -10.83 27.49 9.50
N LEU A 73 -11.86 27.10 8.74
CA LEU A 73 -13.03 27.95 8.50
C LEU A 73 -13.80 28.25 9.79
N ILE A 74 -14.04 27.23 10.63
CA ILE A 74 -14.69 27.41 11.94
C ILE A 74 -13.83 28.33 12.82
N HIS A 75 -12.52 28.10 12.86
CA HIS A 75 -11.59 28.94 13.62
C HIS A 75 -11.64 30.41 13.17
N LYS A 76 -11.68 30.65 11.86
CA LYS A 76 -11.84 32.00 11.29
C LYS A 76 -13.17 32.63 11.70
N TYR A 77 -14.29 31.90 11.58
CA TYR A 77 -15.59 32.41 11.99
C TYR A 77 -15.64 32.79 13.47
N ILE A 78 -15.01 32.00 14.34
CA ILE A 78 -14.88 32.33 15.77
C ILE A 78 -14.05 33.62 15.98
N ASN A 79 -12.98 33.83 15.20
CA ASN A 79 -12.21 35.07 15.28
C ASN A 79 -13.02 36.29 14.81
N ASP A 80 -13.75 36.14 13.70
CA ASP A 80 -14.58 37.21 13.16
C ASP A 80 -15.67 37.59 14.17
N LEU A 81 -16.32 36.60 14.80
CA LEU A 81 -17.28 36.83 15.89
C LEU A 81 -16.66 37.62 17.05
N LYS A 82 -15.48 37.22 17.55
CA LYS A 82 -14.76 37.93 18.62
C LYS A 82 -14.46 39.38 18.29
N SER A 83 -14.26 39.71 17.01
CA SER A 83 -13.95 41.07 16.55
C SER A 83 -15.17 41.99 16.46
N THR A 84 -16.39 41.43 16.41
CA THR A 84 -17.64 42.18 16.54
C THR A 84 -17.90 42.53 18.01
N GLU A 85 -18.01 43.83 18.34
CA GLU A 85 -18.06 44.42 19.69
C GLU A 85 -19.19 43.94 20.66
N GLN A 86 -19.96 42.91 20.32
CA GLN A 86 -21.13 42.45 21.10
C GLN A 86 -20.89 41.23 21.99
N ILE A 87 -19.64 40.85 22.26
CA ILE A 87 -19.34 39.58 22.94
C ILE A 87 -18.96 39.82 24.41
N SER A 88 -19.68 39.16 25.34
CA SER A 88 -19.37 39.19 26.77
C SER A 88 -18.01 38.54 27.08
N THR A 89 -17.38 38.91 28.19
CA THR A 89 -16.10 38.32 28.64
C THR A 89 -16.15 36.79 28.73
N GLN A 90 -17.29 36.23 29.13
CA GLN A 90 -17.50 34.78 29.24
C GLN A 90 -17.53 34.10 27.86
N ASN A 91 -18.20 34.72 26.89
CA ASN A 91 -18.21 34.23 25.51
C ASN A 91 -16.81 34.31 24.85
N ILE A 92 -15.95 35.25 25.28
CA ILE A 92 -14.55 35.33 24.81
C ILE A 92 -13.73 34.15 25.33
N GLU A 93 -13.94 33.76 26.58
CA GLU A 93 -13.23 32.64 27.22
C GLU A 93 -13.65 31.30 26.61
N ASP A 94 -14.95 31.07 26.43
CA ASP A 94 -15.49 29.89 25.75
C ASP A 94 -14.94 29.78 24.32
N ALA A 95 -14.94 30.89 23.59
CA ALA A 95 -14.42 30.93 22.23
C ALA A 95 -12.88 30.76 22.18
N LYS A 96 -12.12 31.05 23.24
CA LYS A 96 -10.68 30.69 23.33
C LYS A 96 -10.51 29.18 23.56
N ASN A 97 -11.34 28.60 24.43
CA ASN A 97 -11.32 27.16 24.71
C ASN A 97 -11.64 26.34 23.45
N ASP A 98 -12.63 26.76 22.67
CA ASP A 98 -12.99 26.07 21.42
C ASP A 98 -11.90 26.19 20.35
N GLN A 99 -11.23 27.35 20.25
CA GLN A 99 -10.08 27.50 19.35
C GLN A 99 -8.92 26.56 19.73
N LEU A 100 -8.62 26.43 21.03
CA LEU A 100 -7.60 25.51 21.51
C LEU A 100 -7.93 24.06 21.16
N LYS A 101 -9.19 23.63 21.32
CA LYS A 101 -9.64 22.30 20.90
C LYS A 101 -9.47 22.09 19.40
N ILE A 102 -9.88 23.06 18.59
CA ILE A 102 -9.74 23.02 17.13
C ILE A 102 -8.27 22.90 16.72
N MET A 103 -7.38 23.70 17.32
CA MET A 103 -5.94 23.64 17.02
C MET A 103 -5.32 22.28 17.39
N ASN A 104 -5.71 21.73 18.55
CA ASN A 104 -5.27 20.40 18.97
C ASN A 104 -5.74 19.30 18.01
N GLU A 105 -6.97 19.40 17.53
CA GLU A 105 -7.53 18.45 16.55
C GLU A 105 -6.80 18.55 15.20
N ILE A 106 -6.54 19.77 14.70
CA ILE A 106 -5.73 19.98 13.49
C ILE A 106 -4.35 19.34 13.65
N GLN A 107 -3.70 19.54 14.81
CA GLN A 107 -2.38 18.98 15.07
C GLN A 107 -2.41 17.44 15.10
N SER A 108 -3.41 16.85 15.75
CA SER A 108 -3.64 15.40 15.76
C SER A 108 -3.85 14.86 14.34
N ILE A 109 -4.65 15.53 13.51
CA ILE A 109 -4.89 15.12 12.12
C ILE A 109 -3.59 15.17 11.32
N LYS A 110 -2.79 16.23 11.47
CA LYS A 110 -1.48 16.37 10.80
C LYS A 110 -0.51 15.27 11.18
N GLN A 111 -0.37 14.96 12.47
CA GLN A 111 0.49 13.86 12.94
C GLN A 111 0.05 12.51 12.38
N ASN A 112 -1.27 12.27 12.33
CA ASN A 112 -1.83 11.06 11.71
C ASN A 112 -1.52 10.99 10.20
N LEU A 113 -1.58 12.12 9.48
CA LEU A 113 -1.21 12.18 8.06
C LEU A 113 0.28 11.89 7.84
N GLU A 114 1.15 12.46 8.66
CA GLU A 114 2.59 12.17 8.61
C GLU A 114 2.88 10.67 8.82
N GLY A 115 2.15 10.03 9.75
CA GLY A 115 2.24 8.58 9.96
C GLY A 115 1.84 7.76 8.74
N ILE A 116 0.75 8.15 8.06
CA ILE A 116 0.28 7.47 6.83
C ILE A 116 1.29 7.68 5.68
N VAL A 117 1.78 8.90 5.48
CA VAL A 117 2.73 9.22 4.39
C VAL A 117 4.06 8.49 4.59
N ASN A 118 4.61 8.48 5.80
CA ASN A 118 5.88 7.83 6.09
C ASN A 118 5.81 6.30 5.98
N SER A 119 4.64 5.71 6.28
CA SER A 119 4.41 4.27 6.14
C SER A 119 4.36 3.80 4.67
N ASN A 120 4.16 4.70 3.71
CA ASN A 120 4.15 4.38 2.27
C ASN A 120 5.54 4.46 1.61
N ILE A 121 6.60 4.86 2.34
CA ILE A 121 7.96 5.08 1.81
C ILE A 121 8.95 3.97 2.24
N SER A 122 8.52 2.94 2.98
CA SER A 122 9.37 1.79 3.38
C SER A 122 9.20 0.56 2.51
#